data_AF-A0A6B3UPJ9-F1
#
_entry.id   AF-A0A6B3UPJ9-F1
#
_cell.length_a   1.000
_cell.length_b   1.000
_cell.length_c   1.000
_cell.angle_alpha   90.00
_cell.angle_beta   90.00
_cell.angle_gamma   90.00
#
_symmetry.space_group_name_H-M   'P 1'
#
loop_
_entity.id
_entity.type
_entity.pdbx_description
1 polymer ?
#
loop_
_entity_poly.entity_id
_entity_poly.type
_entity_poly.pdbx_seq_one_letter_code
_entity_poly.pdbx_strand_id
1 'polypeptide(L)'
;MNLFAFTRTRQILSSVSAAALLTFALPAAAQVQSQSLAALDLWSPPGADTGLGTDIWRGASADLARNVLTDLGQKPLNPALAELGRRVLATGAGAPEGAGADTSLAALRVRALIALGDPVAATRILDRT
;
A
#
# COMPACT_ATOMS: atom_id res chain seq x y z
N MET A 1 -24.76 74.37 -17.50
CA MET A 1 -25.98 73.64 -17.92
C MET A 1 -26.27 72.59 -16.84
N ASN A 2 -27.31 72.85 -16.05
CA ASN A 2 -28.07 72.00 -15.12
C ASN A 2 -28.26 70.53 -15.64
N LEU A 3 -28.46 69.44 -14.89
CA LEU A 3 -28.79 69.16 -13.47
C LEU A 3 -28.83 67.62 -13.22
N PHE A 4 -28.85 67.23 -11.92
CA PHE A 4 -29.36 65.95 -11.33
C PHE A 4 -28.52 64.67 -11.47
N ALA A 5 -28.33 63.80 -10.47
CA ALA A 5 -28.79 63.71 -9.08
C ALA A 5 -28.03 62.56 -8.36
N PHE A 6 -28.28 62.48 -7.04
CA PHE A 6 -28.33 61.26 -6.22
C PHE A 6 -27.03 60.72 -5.56
N THR A 7 -26.95 60.96 -4.23
CA THR A 7 -26.70 59.97 -3.13
C THR A 7 -25.53 58.98 -3.26
N ARG A 8 -24.72 58.67 -2.25
CA ARG A 8 -24.95 58.46 -0.81
C ARG A 8 -23.59 58.05 -0.21
N THR A 9 -23.36 58.38 1.07
CA THR A 9 -22.87 57.47 2.15
C THR A 9 -21.63 56.59 1.85
N ARG A 10 -20.54 56.57 2.62
CA ARG A 10 -20.12 57.18 3.89
C ARG A 10 -18.62 56.88 4.01
N GLN A 11 -17.90 57.82 4.61
CA GLN A 11 -16.83 57.64 5.61
C GLN A 11 -15.63 56.76 5.26
N ILE A 12 -14.50 57.38 4.95
CA ILE A 12 -13.50 57.88 5.92
C ILE A 12 -12.97 56.75 6.80
N LEU A 13 -11.78 56.26 6.48
CA LEU A 13 -10.78 55.89 7.47
C LEU A 13 -9.41 55.98 6.80
N SER A 14 -8.29 56.28 7.43
CA SER A 14 -7.95 56.91 8.70
C SER A 14 -6.42 56.86 8.73
N SER A 15 -5.82 58.01 9.02
CA SER A 15 -4.56 58.27 9.71
C SER A 15 -3.49 57.17 9.82
N VAL A 16 -2.30 57.52 9.32
CA VAL A 16 -1.00 56.91 9.59
C VAL A 16 -0.59 57.09 11.05
N SER A 17 0.02 56.08 11.66
CA SER A 17 0.96 56.22 12.78
C SER A 17 1.91 55.02 12.86
N ALA A 18 3.15 55.33 13.20
CA ALA A 18 4.34 54.52 13.00
C ALA A 18 4.67 53.57 14.18
N ALA A 19 5.60 52.66 13.89
CA ALA A 19 6.51 51.94 14.79
C ALA A 19 5.98 50.70 15.54
N ALA A 20 6.44 49.52 15.11
CA ALA A 20 7.08 48.52 15.96
C ALA A 20 7.65 47.37 15.09
N LEU A 21 8.98 47.31 15.02
CA LEU A 21 9.74 46.17 14.50
C LEU A 21 9.57 44.98 15.46
N LEU A 22 8.72 44.01 15.11
CA LEU A 22 8.79 42.63 15.60
C LEU A 22 8.20 41.72 14.51
N THR A 23 8.92 41.56 13.40
CA THR A 23 8.68 40.44 12.47
C THR A 23 9.12 39.17 13.19
N PHE A 24 8.23 38.62 14.02
CA PHE A 24 8.34 37.24 14.46
C PHE A 24 8.26 36.40 13.18
N ALA A 25 9.39 35.87 12.73
CA ALA A 25 9.43 34.81 11.76
C ALA A 25 8.71 33.61 12.39
N LEU A 26 7.42 33.45 12.08
CA LEU A 26 6.72 32.21 12.35
C LEU A 26 7.51 31.11 11.65
N PRO A 27 7.90 30.02 12.33
CA PRO A 27 8.47 28.88 11.62
C PRO A 27 7.42 28.48 10.58
N ALA A 28 7.82 28.42 9.32
CA ALA A 28 7.04 27.76 8.29
C ALA A 28 6.81 26.33 8.80
N ALA A 29 5.65 26.09 9.41
CA ALA A 29 5.19 24.76 9.70
C ALA A 29 5.09 24.11 8.34
N ALA A 30 6.11 23.33 7.98
CA ALA A 30 6.12 22.52 6.79
C ALA A 30 4.79 21.78 6.78
N GLN A 31 3.91 22.14 5.86
CA GLN A 31 2.65 21.46 5.69
C GLN A 31 3.01 20.08 5.16
N VAL A 32 3.20 19.14 6.08
CA VAL A 32 3.41 17.73 5.76
C VAL A 32 2.07 17.25 5.21
N GLN A 33 1.96 17.25 3.89
CA GLN A 33 0.84 16.68 3.17
C GLN A 33 0.86 15.16 3.42
N SER A 34 0.23 14.73 4.50
CA SER A 34 0.08 13.31 4.82
C SER A 34 -0.95 12.71 3.86
N GLN A 35 -0.48 12.21 2.73
CA GLN A 35 -1.30 11.41 1.84
C GLN A 35 -1.37 10.00 2.43
N SER A 36 -2.56 9.59 2.87
CA SER A 36 -2.78 8.22 3.36
C SER A 36 -2.49 7.26 2.21
N LEU A 37 -1.40 6.51 2.33
CA LEU A 37 -1.08 5.42 1.41
C LEU A 37 -2.19 4.37 1.51
N ALA A 38 -2.64 3.87 0.35
CA ALA A 38 -3.59 2.77 0.33
C ALA A 38 -2.99 1.55 1.04
N ALA A 39 -3.85 0.71 1.63
CA ALA A 39 -3.39 -0.55 2.22
C ALA A 39 -2.64 -1.36 1.15
N LEU A 40 -1.46 -1.85 1.51
CA LEU A 40 -0.60 -2.62 0.62
C LEU A 40 -1.33 -3.91 0.21
N ASP A 41 -1.37 -4.21 -1.09
CA ASP A 41 -1.91 -5.47 -1.57
C ASP A 41 -0.83 -6.55 -1.49
N LEU A 42 -0.86 -7.31 -0.39
CA LEU A 42 0.18 -8.28 -0.05
C LEU A 42 0.09 -9.60 -0.82
N TRP A 43 -1.02 -9.86 -1.53
CA TRP A 43 -1.33 -11.20 -2.07
C TRP A 43 -1.64 -11.22 -3.56
N SER A 44 -2.44 -10.28 -4.05
CA SER A 44 -2.86 -10.30 -5.46
C SER A 44 -1.73 -10.05 -6.47
N PRO A 45 -0.56 -9.45 -6.14
CA PRO A 45 0.55 -9.39 -7.08
C PRO A 45 1.01 -10.79 -7.53
N PRO A 46 0.98 -11.08 -8.84
CA PRO A 46 1.48 -12.35 -9.35
C PRO A 46 2.99 -12.33 -9.44
N GLY A 47 3.60 -13.43 -9.00
CA GLY A 47 5.00 -13.76 -9.21
C GLY A 47 5.24 -14.37 -10.58
N ALA A 48 4.28 -15.05 -11.21
CA ALA A 48 4.38 -15.63 -12.55
C ALA A 48 3.00 -15.82 -13.20
N ASP A 49 2.96 -16.10 -14.50
CA ASP A 49 1.77 -16.66 -15.15
C ASP A 49 1.77 -18.18 -14.94
N THR A 50 0.84 -18.66 -14.13
CA THR A 50 0.81 -20.05 -13.63
C THR A 50 -0.32 -20.86 -14.25
N GLY A 51 -1.25 -20.21 -14.97
CA GLY A 51 -2.49 -20.82 -15.46
C GLY A 51 -3.49 -21.21 -14.36
N LEU A 52 -3.23 -20.86 -13.09
CA LEU A 52 -4.14 -21.11 -11.96
C LEU A 52 -5.10 -19.93 -11.76
N GLY A 53 -6.31 -20.21 -11.27
CA GLY A 53 -7.31 -19.18 -11.00
C GLY A 53 -6.88 -18.21 -9.89
N THR A 54 -7.47 -17.01 -9.86
CA THR A 54 -7.16 -16.00 -8.83
C THR A 54 -7.76 -16.33 -7.46
N ASP A 55 -8.40 -17.47 -7.33
CA ASP A 55 -9.20 -17.86 -6.17
C ASP A 55 -8.80 -19.20 -5.54
N ILE A 56 -7.58 -19.67 -5.79
CA ILE A 56 -7.05 -20.91 -5.21
C ILE A 56 -7.07 -20.93 -3.67
N TRP A 57 -7.05 -19.76 -3.03
CA TRP A 57 -7.09 -19.61 -1.57
C TRP A 57 -8.50 -19.36 -1.02
N ARG A 58 -9.53 -19.35 -1.87
CA ARG A 58 -10.91 -19.14 -1.45
C ARG A 58 -11.33 -20.25 -0.48
N GLY A 59 -11.82 -19.87 0.70
CA GLY A 59 -12.19 -20.81 1.76
C GLY A 59 -11.01 -21.40 2.54
N ALA A 60 -9.76 -21.04 2.21
CA ALA A 60 -8.61 -21.39 3.04
C ALA A 60 -8.47 -20.37 4.18
N SER A 61 -8.26 -20.86 5.40
CA SER A 61 -7.97 -20.00 6.55
C SER A 61 -6.51 -19.53 6.55
N ALA A 62 -6.26 -18.37 7.15
CA ALA A 62 -4.90 -17.87 7.38
C ALA A 62 -4.01 -18.88 8.13
N ASP A 63 -4.56 -19.62 9.10
CA ASP A 63 -3.80 -20.62 9.87
C ASP A 63 -3.42 -21.83 9.02
N LEU A 64 -4.34 -22.32 8.17
CA LEU A 64 -4.03 -23.39 7.23
C LEU A 64 -2.91 -22.96 6.28
N ALA A 65 -3.03 -21.77 5.70
CA ALA A 65 -2.00 -21.22 4.82
C ALA A 65 -0.66 -21.10 5.57
N ARG A 66 -0.65 -20.64 6.82
CA ARG A 66 0.58 -20.50 7.62
C ARG A 66 1.28 -21.84 7.83
N ASN A 67 0.52 -22.87 8.18
CA ASN A 67 1.05 -24.22 8.38
C ASN A 67 1.66 -24.77 7.09
N VAL A 68 0.90 -24.70 5.98
CA VAL A 68 1.36 -25.19 4.68
C VAL A 68 2.62 -24.44 4.21
N LEU A 69 2.63 -23.12 4.30
CA LEU A 69 3.79 -22.30 3.89
C LEU A 69 5.03 -22.59 4.72
N THR A 70 4.86 -22.85 6.02
CA THR A 70 5.96 -23.26 6.90
C THR A 70 6.51 -24.61 6.47
N ASP A 71 5.65 -25.59 6.22
CA ASP A 71 6.06 -26.94 5.82
C ASP A 71 6.79 -26.96 4.47
N LEU A 72 6.32 -26.18 3.49
CA LEU A 72 6.96 -26.05 2.17
C LEU A 72 8.39 -25.50 2.27
N GLY A 73 8.70 -24.71 3.30
CA GLY A 73 10.02 -24.13 3.53
C GLY A 73 11.01 -25.03 4.28
N GLN A 74 10.57 -26.16 4.85
CA GLN A 74 11.38 -26.96 5.80
C GLN A 74 11.80 -28.33 5.27
N LYS A 75 11.08 -28.91 4.30
CA LYS A 75 11.28 -30.31 3.89
C LYS A 75 11.67 -30.42 2.41
N PRO A 76 12.62 -31.30 2.04
CA PRO A 76 12.84 -31.65 0.64
C PRO A 76 11.54 -32.26 0.07
N LEU A 77 10.92 -31.55 -0.87
CA LEU A 77 9.73 -31.99 -1.56
C LEU A 77 10.12 -32.85 -2.78
N ASN A 78 9.23 -33.76 -3.15
CA ASN A 78 9.28 -34.37 -4.48
C ASN A 78 9.27 -33.26 -5.55
N PRO A 79 10.06 -33.37 -6.64
CA PRO A 79 10.10 -32.37 -7.72
C PRO A 79 8.72 -31.97 -8.27
N ALA A 80 7.76 -32.90 -8.38
CA ALA A 80 6.40 -32.59 -8.83
C ALA A 80 5.64 -31.69 -7.84
N LEU A 81 5.82 -31.93 -6.54
CA LEU A 81 5.21 -31.12 -5.49
C LEU A 81 5.90 -29.75 -5.37
N ALA A 82 7.21 -29.69 -5.57
CA ALA A 82 7.94 -28.43 -5.61
C ALA A 82 7.47 -27.55 -6.77
N GLU A 83 7.26 -28.14 -7.95
CA GLU A 83 6.72 -27.42 -9.10
C GLU A 83 5.30 -26.91 -8.87
N LEU A 84 4.42 -27.74 -8.32
CA LEU A 84 3.07 -27.32 -7.93
C LEU A 84 3.13 -26.19 -6.89
N GLY A 85 3.98 -26.32 -5.88
CA GLY A 85 4.19 -25.31 -4.85
C GLY A 85 4.63 -23.98 -5.45
N ARG A 86 5.61 -23.97 -6.35
CA ARG A 86 6.04 -22.75 -7.06
C ARG A 86 4.88 -22.09 -7.80
N ARG A 87 4.10 -22.88 -8.56
CA ARG A 87 2.94 -22.34 -9.30
C ARG A 87 1.88 -21.78 -8.38
N VAL A 88 1.48 -22.51 -7.34
CA VAL A 88 0.49 -22.04 -6.37
C VAL A 88 0.93 -20.75 -5.70
N LEU A 89 2.19 -20.67 -5.26
CA LEU A 89 2.72 -19.50 -4.56
C LEU A 89 2.99 -18.31 -5.48
N ALA A 90 3.41 -18.54 -6.72
CA ALA A 90 3.62 -17.48 -7.70
C ALA A 90 2.31 -16.94 -8.30
N THR A 91 1.17 -17.60 -8.05
CA THR A 91 -0.14 -17.13 -8.53
C THR A 91 -0.55 -15.85 -7.82
N GLY A 92 -0.96 -14.84 -8.58
CA GLY A 92 -1.60 -13.64 -8.04
C GLY A 92 -3.05 -13.93 -7.69
N ALA A 93 -3.26 -14.48 -6.50
CA ALA A 93 -4.58 -14.85 -6.00
C ALA A 93 -4.96 -13.99 -4.80
N GLY A 94 -6.27 -13.88 -4.54
CA GLY A 94 -6.76 -13.26 -3.33
C GLY A 94 -6.18 -13.94 -2.09
N ALA A 95 -5.95 -13.15 -1.03
CA ALA A 95 -5.43 -13.69 0.22
C ALA A 95 -6.37 -14.75 0.83
N PRO A 96 -5.83 -15.71 1.58
CA PRO A 96 -6.63 -16.56 2.47
C PRO A 96 -7.53 -15.73 3.38
N GLU A 97 -8.63 -16.31 3.83
CA GLU A 97 -9.56 -15.66 4.75
C GLU A 97 -8.84 -15.22 6.02
N GLY A 98 -8.91 -13.92 6.33
CA GLY A 98 -8.23 -13.30 7.47
C GLY A 98 -6.76 -12.91 7.24
N ALA A 99 -6.19 -13.15 6.05
CA ALA A 99 -4.76 -12.92 5.77
C ALA A 99 -4.43 -11.69 4.91
N GLY A 100 -5.44 -10.95 4.43
CA GLY A 100 -5.23 -9.86 3.46
C GLY A 100 -4.23 -8.77 3.91
N ALA A 101 -4.19 -8.47 5.21
CA ALA A 101 -3.27 -7.50 5.80
C ALA A 101 -2.13 -8.16 6.62
N ASP A 102 -2.02 -9.49 6.60
CA ASP A 102 -1.01 -10.21 7.37
C ASP A 102 0.34 -10.22 6.64
N THR A 103 1.20 -9.26 7.00
CA THR A 103 2.56 -9.12 6.48
C THR A 103 3.45 -10.32 6.81
N SER A 104 3.20 -11.01 7.92
CA SER A 104 3.97 -12.19 8.30
C SER A 104 3.65 -13.37 7.37
N LEU A 105 2.39 -13.53 7.00
CA LEU A 105 1.97 -14.57 6.07
C LEU A 105 2.42 -14.28 4.65
N ALA A 106 2.38 -13.02 4.22
CA ALA A 106 2.94 -12.59 2.95
C ALA A 106 4.45 -12.84 2.87
N ALA A 107 5.19 -12.56 3.96
CA ALA A 107 6.61 -12.86 4.04
C ALA A 107 6.88 -14.37 4.00
N LEU A 108 6.01 -15.21 4.58
CA LEU A 108 6.12 -16.67 4.48
C LEU A 108 5.95 -17.17 3.05
N ARG A 109 5.03 -16.60 2.27
CA ARG A 109 4.88 -16.89 0.83
C ARG A 109 6.18 -16.63 0.08
N VAL A 110 6.79 -15.47 0.29
CA VAL A 110 8.06 -15.08 -0.36
C VAL A 110 9.19 -16.02 0.07
N ARG A 111 9.30 -16.35 1.36
CA ARG A 111 10.30 -17.28 1.88
C ARG A 111 10.14 -18.69 1.30
N ALA A 112 8.91 -19.18 1.19
CA ALA A 112 8.62 -20.48 0.61
C ALA A 112 9.00 -20.52 -0.88
N LEU A 113 8.75 -19.46 -1.65
CA LEU A 113 9.22 -19.38 -3.06
C LEU A 113 10.74 -19.48 -3.17
N ILE A 114 11.48 -18.78 -2.32
CA ILE A 114 12.95 -18.86 -2.27
C ILE A 114 13.40 -20.28 -1.92
N ALA A 115 12.80 -20.91 -0.91
CA ALA A 115 13.12 -22.27 -0.50
C ALA A 115 12.83 -23.31 -1.61
N LEU A 116 11.79 -23.07 -2.42
CA LEU A 116 11.44 -23.90 -3.58
C LEU A 116 12.30 -23.62 -4.83
N GLY A 117 13.24 -22.68 -4.75
CA GLY A 117 14.16 -22.36 -5.83
C GLY A 117 13.63 -21.35 -6.87
N ASP A 118 12.61 -20.56 -6.53
CA ASP A 118 12.09 -19.48 -7.39
C ASP A 118 12.27 -18.09 -6.76
N PRO A 119 13.52 -17.59 -6.66
CA PRO A 119 13.78 -16.25 -6.15
C PRO A 119 13.26 -15.16 -7.11
N VAL A 120 13.10 -15.46 -8.40
CA VAL A 120 12.64 -14.46 -9.37
C VAL A 120 11.17 -14.13 -9.17
N ALA A 121 10.31 -15.14 -8.96
CA ALA A 121 8.92 -14.89 -8.58
C ALA A 121 8.81 -14.16 -7.24
N ALA A 122 9.67 -14.51 -6.27
CA ALA A 122 9.73 -13.83 -4.98
C ALA A 122 10.04 -12.32 -5.14
N THR A 123 11.04 -11.96 -5.95
CA THR A 123 11.36 -10.55 -6.25
C THR A 123 10.21 -9.84 -6.95
N ARG A 124 9.57 -10.46 -7.96
CA ARG A 124 8.43 -9.85 -8.67
C ARG A 124 7.26 -9.53 -7.75
N ILE A 125 7.02 -10.36 -6.73
CA ILE A 125 5.99 -10.08 -5.72
C ILE A 125 6.40 -8.87 -4.89
N LEU A 126 7.63 -8.86 -4.35
CA LEU A 126 8.15 -7.77 -3.53
C LEU A 126 8.19 -6.42 -4.26
N ASP A 127 8.49 -6.40 -5.56
CA ASP A 127 8.54 -5.16 -6.36
C ASP A 127 7.16 -4.50 -6.55
N ARG A 128 6.08 -5.24 -6.32
CA ARG A 128 4.69 -4.81 -6.53
C ARG A 128 3.89 -4.68 -5.23
N THR A 129 4.50 -5.05 -4.12
CA THR A 129 3.93 -5.00 -2.79
C THR A 129 4.51 -3.81 -2.08
#